data_AF-A0A2K3LGV5-F1
#
_entry.id   AF-A0A2K3LGV5-F1
#
_cell.length_a   1.000
_cell.length_b   1.000
_cell.length_c   1.000
_cell.angle_alpha   90.00
_cell.angle_beta   90.00
_cell.angle_gamma   90.00
#
_symmetry.space_group_name_H-M   'P 1'
#
loop_
_entity.id
_entity.type
_entity.pdbx_description
1 polymer ?
#
loop_
_entity_poly.entity_id
_entity_poly.type
_entity_poly.pdbx_seq_one_letter_code
_entity_poly.pdbx_strand_id
1 'polypeptide(L)'
;RYNRAETIRNLLWKIGPVIPKEIEEKLNHWEEEYFKKHSAALKSYMSKVLVDLTVDMVPPKDPYIQVRVLEDIREGIVLSDDKNPNFARHSMHFLKRTDAEKYISRGLMEELTG
;
A
#
# COMPACT_ATOMS: atom_id res chain seq x y z
N ARG A 1 10.19 19.83 -20.08
CA ARG A 1 10.73 18.80 -19.16
C ARG A 1 10.21 19.10 -17.75
N TYR A 2 9.15 18.41 -17.28
CA TYR A 2 8.53 18.62 -15.96
C TYR A 2 8.82 17.45 -15.01
N ASN A 3 10.10 17.06 -14.92
CA ASN A 3 10.54 15.83 -14.25
C ASN A 3 10.09 15.75 -12.77
N ARG A 4 10.07 16.89 -12.06
CA ARG A 4 9.68 16.95 -10.65
C ARG A 4 8.18 16.80 -10.42
N ALA A 5 7.33 17.47 -11.22
CA ALA A 5 5.88 17.38 -11.09
C ALA A 5 5.36 15.98 -11.44
N GLU A 6 5.93 15.33 -12.46
CA GLU A 6 5.63 13.94 -12.79
C GLU A 6 6.05 12.98 -11.68
N THR A 7 7.21 13.20 -11.07
CA THR A 7 7.66 12.42 -9.91
C THR A 7 6.68 12.55 -8.74
N ILE A 8 6.27 13.77 -8.40
CA ILE A 8 5.31 14.02 -7.30
C ILE A 8 3.96 13.36 -7.58
N ARG A 9 3.48 13.40 -8.83
CA ARG A 9 2.25 12.72 -9.22
C ARG A 9 2.36 11.21 -9.08
N ASN A 10 3.52 10.64 -9.43
CA ASN A 10 3.79 9.21 -9.32
C ASN A 10 3.99 8.74 -7.87
N LEU A 11 4.36 9.61 -6.93
CA LEU A 11 4.48 9.25 -5.51
C LEU A 11 3.16 8.68 -4.96
N LEU A 12 2.02 9.25 -5.37
CA LEU A 12 0.70 8.81 -4.92
C LEU A 12 0.41 7.37 -5.32
N TRP A 13 0.87 6.94 -6.51
CA TRP A 13 0.69 5.57 -7.00
C TRP A 13 1.67 4.57 -6.38
N LYS A 14 2.82 5.03 -5.87
CA LYS A 14 3.88 4.16 -5.33
C LYS A 14 3.77 3.95 -3.82
N ILE A 15 3.43 5.00 -3.09
CA ILE A 15 3.47 5.03 -1.62
C ILE A 15 2.06 5.22 -1.04
N GLY A 16 1.11 5.68 -1.86
CA GLY A 16 -0.25 5.97 -1.45
C GLY A 16 -0.40 7.40 -0.91
N PRO A 17 -1.53 7.69 -0.24
CA PRO A 17 -1.87 9.04 0.20
C PRO A 17 -1.05 9.53 1.40
N VAL A 18 -0.31 8.65 2.07
CA VAL A 18 0.54 8.99 3.23
C VAL A 18 1.98 9.12 2.77
N ILE A 19 2.56 10.32 2.91
CA ILE A 19 3.94 10.58 2.56
C ILE A 19 4.85 10.27 3.76
N PRO A 20 5.91 9.46 3.59
CA PRO A 20 6.94 9.25 4.61
C PRO A 20 7.70 10.55 4.91
N LYS A 21 8.09 10.76 6.17
CA LYS A 21 8.77 11.98 6.63
C LYS A 21 10.01 12.36 5.82
N GLU A 22 10.79 11.37 5.39
CA GLU A 22 12.00 11.56 4.57
C GLU A 22 11.74 12.22 3.20
N ILE A 23 10.52 12.05 2.67
CA ILE A 23 10.08 12.63 1.40
C ILE A 23 9.42 13.97 1.66
N GLU A 24 8.65 14.09 2.75
CA GLU A 24 8.03 15.34 3.19
C GLU A 24 9.08 16.45 3.38
N GLU A 25 10.22 16.13 4.00
CA GLU A 25 11.34 17.07 4.19
C GLU A 25 11.98 17.56 2.87
N LYS A 26 11.73 16.87 1.75
CA LYS A 26 12.25 17.21 0.42
C LYS A 26 11.23 17.93 -0.47
N LEU A 27 10.01 18.14 0.01
CA LEU A 27 8.94 18.83 -0.71
C LEU A 27 8.91 20.31 -0.33
N ASN A 28 8.70 21.18 -1.32
CA ASN A 28 8.38 22.57 -1.04
C ASN A 28 6.90 22.71 -0.66
N HIS A 29 6.56 23.79 0.03
CA HIS A 29 5.17 24.10 0.43
C HIS A 29 4.16 23.98 -0.71
N TRP A 30 4.49 24.50 -1.90
CA TRP A 30 3.64 24.44 -3.09
C TRP A 30 3.40 23.02 -3.59
N GLU A 31 4.38 22.14 -3.42
CA GLU A 31 4.34 20.76 -3.89
C GLU A 31 3.56 19.88 -2.93
N GLU A 32 3.68 20.15 -1.63
CA GLU A 32 2.83 19.54 -0.61
C GLU A 32 1.36 19.92 -0.84
N GLU A 33 1.07 21.19 -1.08
CA GLU A 33 -0.29 21.64 -1.39
C GLU A 33 -0.83 20.99 -2.67
N TYR A 34 0.00 20.92 -3.71
CA TYR A 34 -0.34 20.23 -4.95
C TYR A 34 -0.65 18.74 -4.70
N PHE A 35 0.18 18.05 -3.93
CA PHE A 35 -0.02 16.64 -3.61
C PHE A 35 -1.32 16.42 -2.83
N LYS A 36 -1.60 17.26 -1.83
CA LYS A 36 -2.85 17.22 -1.05
C LYS A 36 -4.07 17.40 -1.94
N LYS A 37 -4.06 18.41 -2.82
CA LYS A 37 -5.15 18.67 -3.79
C LYS A 37 -5.33 17.50 -4.77
N HIS A 38 -4.24 16.96 -5.30
CA HIS A 38 -4.26 15.83 -6.23
C HIS A 38 -4.78 14.55 -5.56
N SER A 39 -4.33 14.26 -4.34
CA SER A 39 -4.79 13.12 -3.53
C SER A 39 -6.28 13.21 -3.22
N ALA A 40 -6.77 14.39 -2.84
CA ALA A 40 -8.20 14.63 -2.61
C ALA A 40 -9.04 14.44 -3.89
N ALA A 41 -8.57 14.96 -5.04
CA ALA A 41 -9.24 14.79 -6.32
C ALA A 41 -9.28 13.32 -6.75
N LEU A 42 -8.18 12.58 -6.58
CA LEU A 42 -8.14 11.15 -6.87
C LEU A 42 -9.09 10.36 -5.95
N LYS A 43 -9.12 10.68 -4.66
CA LYS A 43 -10.05 10.05 -3.70
C LYS A 43 -11.51 10.29 -4.09
N SER A 44 -11.85 11.50 -4.53
CA SER A 44 -13.20 11.81 -5.06
C SER A 44 -13.52 10.99 -6.30
N TYR A 45 -12.55 10.81 -7.20
CA TYR A 45 -12.73 9.99 -8.40
C TYR A 45 -12.94 8.52 -8.04
N MET A 46 -12.07 7.93 -7.20
CA MET A 46 -12.19 6.54 -6.72
C MET A 46 -13.53 6.29 -6.04
N SER A 47 -14.02 7.24 -5.24
CA SER A 47 -15.34 7.15 -4.61
C SER A 47 -16.49 7.16 -5.62
N LYS A 48 -16.37 7.86 -6.75
CA LYS A 48 -17.39 7.88 -7.81
C LYS A 48 -17.40 6.58 -8.62
N VAL A 49 -16.22 6.01 -8.88
CA VAL A 49 -16.11 4.76 -9.64
C VAL A 49 -16.23 3.51 -8.78
N LEU A 50 -16.30 3.66 -7.44
CA LEU A 50 -16.35 2.57 -6.46
C LEU A 50 -15.21 1.55 -6.61
N VAL A 51 -14.07 2.00 -7.14
CA VAL A 51 -12.88 1.20 -7.40
C VAL A 51 -11.68 1.93 -6.82
N ASP A 52 -10.88 1.21 -6.05
CA ASP A 52 -9.58 1.70 -5.60
C ASP A 52 -8.57 1.47 -6.73
N LEU A 53 -8.05 2.57 -7.27
CA LEU A 53 -7.10 2.55 -8.38
C LEU A 53 -5.65 2.44 -7.91
N THR A 54 -5.42 2.59 -6.60
CA THR A 54 -4.08 2.56 -6.01
C THR A 54 -3.58 1.15 -5.71
N VAL A 55 -4.45 0.16 -5.93
CA VAL A 55 -4.22 -1.27 -5.69
C VAL A 55 -4.27 -2.06 -7.00
N ASP A 56 -3.92 -3.35 -6.95
CA ASP A 56 -4.07 -4.29 -8.09
C ASP A 56 -3.31 -3.89 -9.37
N MET A 57 -2.15 -3.23 -9.23
CA MET A 57 -1.29 -2.84 -10.37
C MET A 57 -0.65 -4.02 -11.11
N VAL A 58 -0.67 -5.21 -10.51
CA VAL A 58 -0.15 -6.45 -11.08
C VAL A 58 -1.31 -7.44 -11.16
N PRO A 59 -1.59 -8.02 -12.35
CA PRO A 59 -2.63 -9.03 -12.46
C PRO A 59 -2.32 -10.18 -11.50
N PRO A 60 -3.29 -10.62 -10.67
CA PRO A 60 -3.05 -11.67 -9.70
C PRO A 60 -2.71 -12.97 -10.43
N LYS A 61 -1.48 -13.47 -10.26
CA LYS A 61 -1.06 -14.80 -10.76
C LYS A 61 -1.83 -15.90 -10.06
N ASP A 62 -1.95 -15.77 -8.74
CA ASP A 62 -2.68 -16.69 -7.87
C ASP A 62 -3.48 -15.89 -6.83
N PRO A 63 -4.74 -16.28 -6.55
CA PRO A 63 -5.61 -15.59 -5.59
C PRO A 63 -5.08 -15.68 -4.14
N TYR A 64 -4.22 -16.67 -3.86
CA TYR A 64 -3.57 -16.85 -2.57
C TYR A 64 -2.06 -16.88 -2.73
N ILE A 65 -1.36 -16.25 -1.80
CA ILE A 65 0.11 -16.22 -1.75
C ILE A 65 0.59 -16.72 -0.40
N GLN A 66 1.77 -17.34 -0.40
CA GLN A 66 2.48 -17.70 0.82
C GLN A 66 3.33 -16.52 1.26
N VAL A 67 3.11 -16.05 2.48
CA VAL A 67 3.84 -14.93 3.06
C VAL A 67 4.55 -15.31 4.34
N ARG A 68 5.70 -14.69 4.58
CA ARG A 68 6.44 -14.75 5.84
C ARG A 68 6.29 -13.43 6.58
N VAL A 69 5.96 -13.51 7.86
CA VAL A 69 5.86 -12.35 8.75
C VAL A 69 7.26 -11.90 9.18
N LEU A 70 7.59 -10.63 9.01
CA LEU A 70 8.92 -10.10 9.36
C LEU A 70 8.99 -9.59 10.81
N GLU A 71 7.90 -9.06 11.33
CA GLU A 71 7.78 -8.53 12.70
C GLU A 71 6.54 -9.07 13.42
N ASP A 72 6.56 -9.11 14.75
CA ASP A 72 5.47 -9.70 15.54
C ASP A 72 4.23 -8.76 15.50
N ILE A 73 3.18 -9.15 14.77
CA ILE A 73 1.96 -8.35 14.61
C ILE A 73 0.88 -8.95 15.51
N ARG A 74 0.90 -8.57 16.79
CA ARG A 74 0.06 -9.20 17.83
C ARG A 74 -1.42 -8.85 17.76
N GLU A 75 -1.79 -7.69 17.22
CA GLU A 75 -3.19 -7.23 17.21
C GLU A 75 -3.42 -6.23 16.06
N GLY A 76 -4.52 -6.41 15.30
CA GLY A 76 -4.97 -5.42 14.32
C GLY A 76 -4.83 -5.79 12.84
N ILE A 77 -4.47 -7.03 12.51
CA ILE A 77 -4.60 -7.49 11.12
C ILE A 77 -6.06 -7.81 10.84
N VAL A 78 -6.70 -6.97 10.04
CA VAL A 78 -8.04 -7.21 9.51
C VAL A 78 -7.87 -7.98 8.21
N LEU A 79 -8.02 -9.30 8.27
CA LEU A 79 -8.19 -10.11 7.07
C LEU A 79 -9.64 -10.02 6.60
N SER A 80 -9.84 -10.16 5.29
CA SER A 80 -11.19 -10.20 4.71
C SER A 80 -12.00 -11.44 5.14
N ASP A 81 -11.35 -12.45 5.74
CA ASP A 81 -11.93 -13.76 6.12
C ASP A 81 -12.28 -13.90 7.61
N ASP A 82 -12.28 -12.81 8.38
CA ASP A 82 -12.64 -12.76 9.82
C ASP A 82 -11.80 -13.67 10.76
N LYS A 83 -10.81 -14.37 10.22
CA LYS A 83 -9.81 -15.09 11.00
C LYS A 83 -8.71 -14.10 11.32
N ASN A 84 -8.47 -13.83 12.60
CA ASN A 84 -7.24 -13.21 13.07
C ASN A 84 -6.25 -14.32 13.43
N PRO A 85 -5.46 -14.87 12.50
CA PRO A 85 -4.39 -15.77 12.89
C PRO A 85 -3.37 -14.96 13.70
N ASN A 86 -2.81 -15.59 14.72
CA ASN A 86 -1.72 -15.00 15.49
C ASN A 86 -0.48 -14.90 14.60
N PHE A 87 -0.14 -13.69 14.14
CA PHE A 87 1.01 -13.44 13.26
C PHE A 87 2.28 -13.24 14.10
N ALA A 88 2.87 -14.37 14.50
CA ALA A 88 4.15 -14.38 15.21
C ALA A 88 5.31 -14.02 14.27
N ARG A 89 6.38 -13.45 14.81
CA ARG A 89 7.58 -13.15 14.03
C ARG A 89 8.11 -14.40 13.32
N HIS A 90 8.39 -14.28 12.02
CA HIS A 90 8.85 -15.36 11.14
C HIS A 90 7.86 -16.51 10.88
N SER A 91 6.58 -16.38 11.29
CA SER A 91 5.56 -17.35 10.90
C SER A 91 5.25 -17.27 9.41
N MET A 92 4.83 -18.39 8.84
CA MET A 92 4.41 -18.50 7.44
C MET A 92 2.91 -18.69 7.38
N HIS A 93 2.24 -17.93 6.52
CA HIS A 93 0.79 -17.98 6.35
C HIS A 93 0.43 -18.00 4.87
N PHE A 94 -0.71 -18.62 4.57
CA PHE A 94 -1.29 -18.63 3.24
C PHE A 94 -2.51 -17.69 3.25
N LEU A 95 -2.39 -16.54 2.60
CA LEU A 95 -3.37 -15.46 2.66
C LEU A 95 -3.82 -15.06 1.26
N LYS A 96 -5.01 -14.47 1.17
CA LYS A 96 -5.45 -13.81 -0.07
C LYS A 96 -4.49 -12.69 -0.40
N ARG A 97 -4.14 -12.55 -1.68
CA ARG A 97 -3.21 -11.52 -2.16
C ARG A 97 -3.64 -10.12 -1.73
N THR A 98 -4.94 -9.82 -1.84
CA THR A 98 -5.56 -8.54 -1.45
C THR A 98 -5.36 -8.15 0.01
N ASP A 99 -5.30 -9.14 0.91
CA ASP A 99 -5.06 -8.89 2.33
C ASP A 99 -3.56 -8.72 2.58
N ALA A 100 -2.73 -9.58 1.98
CA ALA A 100 -1.30 -9.59 2.15
C ALA A 100 -0.57 -8.37 1.54
N GLU A 101 -1.01 -7.86 0.38
CA GLU A 101 -0.38 -6.73 -0.33
C GLU A 101 -0.26 -5.49 0.55
N LYS A 102 -1.29 -5.19 1.36
CA LYS A 102 -1.30 -4.06 2.30
C LYS A 102 -0.16 -4.14 3.32
N TYR A 103 0.23 -5.34 3.72
CA TYR A 103 1.30 -5.58 4.69
C TYR A 103 2.67 -5.72 4.01
N ILE A 104 2.72 -6.27 2.80
CA ILE A 104 3.94 -6.34 1.99
C ILE A 104 4.43 -4.94 1.62
N SER A 105 3.55 -4.05 1.14
CA SER A 105 3.93 -2.66 0.81
C SER A 105 4.39 -1.85 2.02
N ARG A 106 4.03 -2.27 3.25
CA ARG A 106 4.48 -1.66 4.50
C ARG A 106 5.77 -2.28 5.04
N GLY A 107 6.30 -3.33 4.42
CA GLY A 107 7.49 -4.06 4.88
C GLY A 107 7.24 -4.97 6.08
N LEU A 108 5.98 -5.30 6.39
CA LEU A 108 5.61 -6.16 7.52
C LEU A 108 5.58 -7.64 7.16
N MET A 109 5.37 -7.95 5.88
CA MET A 109 5.34 -9.31 5.33
C MET A 109 6.19 -9.40 4.07
N GLU A 110 6.71 -10.58 3.79
CA GLU A 110 7.46 -10.90 2.58
C GLU A 110 6.76 -12.03 1.82
N GLU A 111 6.60 -11.89 0.49
CA GLU A 111 6.07 -12.95 -0.37
C GLU A 111 7.15 -14.01 -0.60
N LEU A 112 6.86 -15.26 -0.25
CA LEU A 112 7.70 -16.40 -0.58
C LEU A 112 7.28 -16.93 -1.95
N THR A 113 7.86 -16.36 -3.01
CA THR A 113 7.68 -16.86 -4.38
C THR A 113 8.66 -18.01 -4.62
N GLY A 114 8.12 -19.21 -4.84
CA GLY A 114 8.87 -20.37 -5.33
C GLY A 114 8.97 -20.39 -6.86
#